data_AF-A0A2M8FTZ6-F1
#
_entry.id   AF-A0A2M8FTZ6-F1
#
_cell.length_a   1.000
_cell.length_b   1.000
_cell.length_c   1.000
_cell.angle_alpha   90.00
_cell.angle_beta   90.00
_cell.angle_gamma   90.00
#
_symmetry.space_group_name_H-M   'P 1'
#
loop_
_entity.id
_entity.type
_entity.pdbx_description
1 polymer ?
#
loop_
_entity_poly.entity_id
_entity_poly.type
_entity_poly.pdbx_seq_one_letter_code
_entity_poly.pdbx_strand_id
1 'polypeptide(L)'
;MKKYKWIIIFLNLILLLVYFNYSIAKKEELLTDGQLVLLELAPIDPRSLMQGDYMALRYKISEDIYSENIPKRGYCVVRLDSSGIAHKIRFQKNLTPLNDREFLIEYTSPDKWNVNIGAESFFFQEGQAEKYEK
;
A
#
# COMPACT_ATOMS: atom_id res chain seq x y z
N MET A 1 37.51 -30.72 -5.58
CA MET A 1 36.53 -29.60 -5.53
C MET A 1 35.45 -29.76 -4.43
N LYS A 2 35.71 -30.42 -3.28
CA LYS A 2 34.66 -30.75 -2.29
C LYS A 2 34.65 -29.90 -1.00
N LYS A 3 35.78 -29.29 -0.58
CA LYS A 3 35.87 -28.58 0.71
C LYS A 3 35.22 -27.18 0.71
N TYR A 4 35.34 -26.45 -0.39
CA TYR A 4 34.76 -25.09 -0.50
C TYR A 4 33.24 -25.09 -0.63
N LYS A 5 32.62 -26.19 -1.09
CA LYS A 5 31.16 -26.30 -1.21
C LYS A 5 30.47 -26.08 0.13
N TRP A 6 30.98 -26.68 1.21
CA TRP A 6 30.41 -26.50 2.54
C TRP A 6 30.58 -25.08 3.09
N ILE A 7 31.72 -24.44 2.81
CA ILE A 7 31.97 -23.04 3.19
C ILE A 7 30.99 -22.12 2.47
N ILE A 8 30.78 -22.32 1.16
CA ILE A 8 29.83 -21.51 0.37
C ILE A 8 28.40 -21.72 0.87
N ILE A 9 28.01 -22.96 1.18
CA ILE A 9 26.67 -23.26 1.74
C ILE A 9 26.48 -22.55 3.08
N PHE A 10 27.46 -22.64 3.99
CA PHE A 10 27.36 -21.97 5.30
C PHE A 10 27.32 -20.45 5.16
N LEU A 11 28.17 -19.87 4.31
CA LEU A 11 28.18 -18.43 4.07
C LEU A 11 26.83 -17.96 3.52
N ASN A 12 26.25 -18.70 2.57
CA ASN A 12 24.95 -18.37 2.00
C ASN A 12 23.83 -18.50 3.05
N LEU A 13 23.87 -19.55 3.87
CA LEU A 13 22.91 -19.75 4.95
C LEU A 13 22.97 -18.61 5.98
N ILE A 14 24.17 -18.19 6.38
CA ILE A 14 24.35 -17.06 7.30
C ILE A 14 23.81 -15.78 6.68
N LEU A 15 24.12 -15.50 5.41
CA LEU A 15 23.63 -14.32 4.71
C LEU A 15 22.09 -14.31 4.63
N LEU A 16 21.49 -15.45 4.31
CA LEU A 16 20.03 -15.61 4.26
C LEU A 16 19.40 -15.39 5.65
N LEU A 17 19.97 -15.97 6.71
CA LEU A 17 19.49 -15.78 8.07
C LEU A 17 19.58 -14.31 8.50
N VAL A 18 20.69 -13.63 8.24
CA VAL A 18 20.86 -12.21 8.56
C VAL A 18 19.84 -11.36 7.81
N TYR A 19 19.67 -11.58 6.50
CA TYR A 19 18.70 -10.85 5.70
C TYR A 19 17.26 -11.07 6.19
N PHE A 20 16.90 -12.31 6.51
CA PHE A 20 15.57 -12.65 6.98
C PHE A 20 15.26 -12.03 8.35
N ASN A 21 16.20 -12.13 9.30
CA ASN A 21 16.05 -11.50 10.62
C ASN A 21 15.98 -9.97 10.52
N TYR A 22 16.75 -9.37 9.63
CA TYR A 22 16.65 -7.94 9.34
C TYR A 22 15.27 -7.55 8.79
N SER A 23 14.73 -8.35 7.87
CA SER A 23 13.38 -8.13 7.33
C SER A 23 12.30 -8.25 8.41
N ILE A 24 12.44 -9.20 9.33
CA ILE A 24 11.53 -9.32 10.49
C ILE A 24 11.62 -8.09 11.37
N ALA A 25 12.82 -7.69 11.79
CA ALA A 25 13.01 -6.52 12.65
C ALA A 25 12.39 -5.25 12.05
N LYS A 26 12.52 -5.05 10.73
CA LYS A 26 11.89 -3.93 10.03
C LYS A 26 10.36 -3.98 10.04
N LYS A 27 9.76 -5.17 9.99
CA LYS A 27 8.31 -5.34 10.07
C LYS A 27 7.79 -5.15 11.49
N GLU A 28 8.52 -5.64 12.49
CA GLU A 28 8.21 -5.41 13.91
C GLU A 28 8.26 -3.92 14.28
N GLU A 29 9.27 -3.21 13.78
CA GLU A 29 9.39 -1.75 13.89
C GLU A 29 8.17 -1.06 13.24
N LEU A 30 7.75 -1.50 12.06
CA LEU A 30 6.55 -0.97 11.39
C LEU A 30 5.27 -1.25 12.18
N LEU A 31 5.14 -2.42 12.82
CA LEU A 31 3.97 -2.75 13.63
C LEU A 31 3.93 -1.98 14.96
N THR A 32 5.09 -1.69 15.55
CA THR A 32 5.20 -1.03 16.86
C THR A 32 5.13 0.50 16.73
N ASP A 33 5.88 1.06 15.80
CA ASP A 33 6.08 2.50 15.64
C ASP A 33 5.35 3.08 14.42
N GLY A 34 4.71 2.23 13.62
CA GLY A 34 3.95 2.67 12.44
C GLY A 34 2.67 3.41 12.80
N GLN A 35 2.32 4.38 11.95
CA GLN A 35 1.04 5.08 12.04
C GLN A 35 -0.03 4.29 11.27
N LEU A 36 -1.11 3.90 11.95
CA LEU A 36 -2.30 3.38 11.28
C LEU A 36 -2.99 4.51 10.50
N VAL A 37 -3.17 4.32 9.20
CA VAL A 37 -3.83 5.25 8.29
C VAL A 37 -4.99 4.52 7.62
N LEU A 38 -6.22 4.92 7.92
CA LEU A 38 -7.41 4.33 7.32
C LEU A 38 -7.77 5.08 6.03
N LEU A 39 -8.00 4.34 4.95
CA LEU A 39 -8.40 4.92 3.67
C LEU A 39 -9.89 4.67 3.45
N GLU A 40 -10.65 5.76 3.32
CA GLU A 40 -12.09 5.68 3.03
C GLU A 40 -12.30 5.05 1.64
N LEU A 41 -13.11 4.00 1.58
CA LEU A 41 -13.53 3.37 0.34
C LEU A 41 -14.73 4.12 -0.26
N ALA A 42 -14.75 4.20 -1.57
CA ALA A 42 -15.86 4.68 -2.34
C ALA A 42 -16.82 3.53 -2.66
N PRO A 43 -18.14 3.78 -2.70
CA PRO A 43 -19.12 2.73 -2.92
C PRO A 43 -18.98 2.16 -4.33
N ILE A 44 -18.77 0.85 -4.43
CA ILE A 44 -18.85 0.13 -5.71
C ILE A 44 -19.27 -1.31 -5.47
N ASP A 45 -20.08 -1.85 -6.39
CA ASP A 45 -20.56 -3.23 -6.30
C ASP A 45 -19.48 -4.23 -6.75
N PRO A 46 -19.07 -5.17 -5.87
CA PRO A 46 -18.01 -6.14 -6.13
C PRO A 46 -18.54 -7.40 -6.81
N ARG A 47 -18.85 -7.37 -8.12
CA ARG A 47 -19.21 -8.60 -8.87
C ARG A 47 -18.45 -8.72 -10.18
N SER A 48 -17.54 -9.69 -10.27
CA SER A 48 -16.94 -10.15 -11.53
C SER A 48 -17.39 -11.56 -11.83
N LEU A 49 -17.95 -11.76 -13.02
CA LEU A 49 -18.49 -13.05 -13.44
C LEU A 49 -17.41 -14.14 -13.59
N MET A 50 -16.15 -13.75 -13.86
CA MET A 50 -15.07 -14.70 -14.16
C MET A 50 -14.00 -14.80 -13.07
N GLN A 51 -13.86 -13.77 -12.22
CA GLN A 51 -12.82 -13.73 -11.17
C GLN A 51 -13.31 -14.24 -9.82
N GLY A 52 -14.61 -14.57 -9.71
CA GLY A 52 -15.24 -14.92 -8.45
C GLY A 52 -15.52 -13.68 -7.59
N ASP A 53 -15.64 -13.91 -6.29
CA ASP A 53 -15.94 -12.89 -5.29
C ASP A 53 -14.69 -12.07 -4.92
N TYR A 54 -14.68 -10.79 -5.25
CA TYR A 54 -13.58 -9.86 -4.95
C TYR A 54 -14.09 -8.44 -4.76
N MET A 55 -13.48 -7.68 -3.86
CA MET A 55 -13.80 -6.27 -3.61
C MET A 55 -12.78 -5.38 -4.30
N ALA A 56 -13.26 -4.46 -5.14
CA ALA A 56 -12.43 -3.38 -5.66
C ALA A 56 -12.22 -2.35 -4.54
N LEU A 57 -10.97 -2.12 -4.16
CA LEU A 57 -10.59 -1.15 -3.13
C LEU A 57 -10.41 0.23 -3.78
N ARG A 58 -11.54 0.83 -4.20
CA ARG A 58 -11.53 2.19 -4.75
C ARG A 58 -11.49 3.19 -3.62
N TYR A 59 -10.34 3.82 -3.38
CA TYR A 59 -10.22 4.81 -2.31
C TYR A 59 -10.76 6.17 -2.74
N LYS A 60 -11.53 6.83 -1.88
CA LYS A 60 -12.05 8.18 -2.14
C LYS A 60 -10.95 9.21 -2.36
N ILE A 61 -9.79 9.03 -1.72
CA ILE A 61 -8.61 9.87 -1.93
C ILE A 61 -7.99 9.74 -3.33
N SER A 62 -8.30 8.65 -4.05
CA SER A 62 -7.86 8.44 -5.44
C SER A 62 -8.80 9.09 -6.47
N GLU A 63 -9.94 9.63 -6.02
CA GLU A 63 -10.91 10.29 -6.90
C GLU A 63 -10.61 11.78 -7.09
N ASP A 64 -11.30 12.40 -8.06
CA ASP A 64 -11.20 13.82 -8.38
C ASP A 64 -9.77 14.30 -8.65
N ILE A 65 -9.05 13.52 -9.45
CA ILE A 65 -7.71 13.89 -9.93
C ILE A 65 -7.86 14.77 -11.17
N TYR A 66 -8.47 15.93 -10.97
CA TYR A 66 -8.50 17.02 -11.95
C TYR A 66 -7.17 17.78 -11.91
N SER A 67 -6.06 17.06 -12.15
CA SER A 67 -4.74 17.67 -12.18
C SER A 67 -4.02 17.21 -13.43
N GLU A 68 -4.15 18.02 -14.48
CA GLU A 68 -3.28 17.94 -15.64
C GLU A 68 -1.82 18.02 -15.17
N ASN A 69 -1.10 16.89 -15.26
CA ASN A 69 0.33 16.70 -14.98
C ASN A 69 0.75 16.27 -13.56
N ILE A 70 0.03 15.34 -12.92
CA ILE A 70 0.67 14.54 -11.86
C ILE A 70 1.75 13.61 -12.47
N PRO A 71 2.94 13.49 -11.84
CA PRO A 71 3.95 12.53 -12.29
C PRO A 71 3.46 11.09 -12.12
N LYS A 72 3.98 10.17 -12.94
CA LYS A 72 3.65 8.73 -12.88
C LYS A 72 3.87 8.10 -11.50
N ARG A 73 4.77 8.66 -10.69
CA ARG A 73 5.02 8.26 -9.31
C ARG A 73 5.22 9.52 -8.47
N GLY A 74 4.74 9.45 -7.24
CA GLY A 74 4.90 10.52 -6.26
C GLY A 74 4.28 10.14 -4.93
N TYR A 75 4.01 11.16 -4.13
CA TYR A 75 3.42 11.04 -2.81
C TYR A 75 2.09 11.78 -2.75
N CYS A 76 1.07 11.09 -2.25
CA CYS A 76 -0.19 11.66 -1.84
C CYS A 76 -0.01 12.11 -0.39
N VAL A 77 -0.12 13.42 -0.15
CA VAL A 77 -0.10 13.97 1.19
C VAL A 77 -1.50 13.87 1.75
N VAL A 78 -1.61 13.18 2.88
CA VAL A 78 -2.86 13.02 3.60
C VAL A 78 -2.77 13.61 5.00
N ARG A 79 -3.89 14.08 5.51
CA ARG A 79 -4.05 14.45 6.91
C ARG A 79 -5.04 13.49 7.55
N LEU A 80 -4.72 13.00 8.74
CA LEU A 80 -5.63 12.13 9.49
C LEU A 80 -6.66 12.96 10.26
N ASP A 81 -7.90 12.48 10.26
CA ASP A 81 -8.95 12.97 11.16
C ASP A 81 -8.81 12.37 12.58
N SER A 82 -9.75 12.68 13.47
CA SER A 82 -9.78 12.10 14.82
C SER A 82 -10.08 10.60 14.87
N SER A 83 -10.59 10.03 13.77
CA SER A 83 -10.93 8.61 13.61
C SER A 83 -9.80 7.82 12.93
N GLY A 84 -8.71 8.49 12.52
CA GLY A 84 -7.60 7.89 11.77
C GLY A 84 -7.84 7.77 10.26
N ILE A 85 -8.92 8.36 9.73
CA ILE A 85 -9.26 8.39 8.31
C ILE A 85 -8.41 9.46 7.60
N ALA A 86 -7.79 9.06 6.50
CA ALA A 86 -6.92 9.91 5.70
C ALA A 86 -7.71 10.77 4.72
N HIS A 87 -7.55 12.08 4.80
CA HIS A 87 -8.07 13.04 3.83
C HIS A 87 -6.94 13.56 2.95
N LYS A 88 -7.12 13.44 1.63
CA LYS A 88 -6.20 13.98 0.62
C LYS A 88 -6.08 15.49 0.77
N ILE A 89 -4.84 15.98 0.85
CA ILE A 89 -4.51 17.41 0.83
C ILE A 89 -3.95 17.80 -0.54
N ARG A 90 -2.91 17.10 -1.00
CA ARG A 90 -2.20 17.41 -2.25
C ARG A 90 -1.40 16.22 -2.78
N PHE A 91 -1.01 16.28 -4.05
CA PHE A 91 0.01 15.40 -4.61
C PHE A 91 1.34 16.16 -4.71
N GLN A 92 2.44 15.50 -4.37
CA GLN A 92 3.79 16.04 -4.50
C GLN A 92 4.77 14.98 -4.98
N LYS A 93 5.82 15.41 -5.70
CA LYS A 93 6.84 14.49 -6.23
C LYS A 93 7.90 14.12 -5.18
N ASN A 94 8.23 15.05 -4.30
CA ASN A 94 9.31 14.91 -3.32
C ASN A 94 8.75 14.62 -1.93
N LEU A 95 9.60 14.19 -1.01
CA LEU A 95 9.20 13.95 0.38
C LEU A 95 8.93 15.26 1.15
N THR A 96 9.48 16.37 0.68
CA THR A 96 9.31 17.69 1.28
C THR A 96 8.54 18.62 0.34
N PRO A 97 7.73 19.56 0.87
CA PRO A 97 7.46 19.83 2.28
C PRO A 97 6.44 18.86 2.91
N LEU A 98 6.59 18.62 4.21
CA LEU A 98 5.62 17.88 5.03
C LEU A 98 5.34 18.71 6.29
N ASN A 99 4.08 19.07 6.52
CA ASN A 99 3.71 19.79 7.73
C ASN A 99 3.40 18.82 8.87
N ASP A 100 3.27 19.35 10.09
CA ASP A 100 2.87 18.54 11.24
C ASP A 100 1.51 17.87 11.00
N ARG A 101 1.42 16.58 11.37
CA ARG A 101 0.23 15.72 11.17
C ARG A 101 -0.14 15.46 9.70
N GLU A 102 0.77 15.71 8.78
CA GLU A 102 0.67 15.23 7.40
C GLU A 102 1.47 13.93 7.24
N PHE A 103 0.93 13.00 6.47
CA PHE A 103 1.57 11.73 6.13
C PHE A 103 1.68 11.59 4.62
N LEU A 104 2.70 10.88 4.18
CA LEU A 104 2.96 10.62 2.77
C LEU A 104 2.58 9.18 2.45
N ILE A 105 1.76 9.01 1.43
CA ILE A 105 1.44 7.70 0.87
C ILE A 105 1.96 7.66 -0.56
N GLU A 106 2.79 6.68 -0.86
CA GLU A 106 3.27 6.47 -2.22
C GLU A 106 2.11 6.13 -3.15
N TYR A 107 2.13 6.74 -4.34
CA TYR A 107 1.17 6.46 -5.38
C TYR A 107 1.83 6.19 -6.72
N THR A 108 1.13 5.42 -7.55
CA THR A 108 1.45 5.26 -8.97
C THR A 108 0.28 5.69 -9.81
N SER A 109 0.52 6.51 -10.83
CA SER A 109 -0.49 6.96 -11.80
C SER A 109 -0.25 6.21 -13.12
N PRO A 110 -1.00 5.12 -13.38
CA PRO A 110 -0.92 4.45 -14.68
C PRO A 110 -1.45 5.37 -15.80
N ASP A 111 -2.51 6.12 -15.51
CA ASP A 111 -3.22 6.99 -16.44
C ASP A 111 -3.48 8.38 -15.85
N LYS A 112 -3.81 9.36 -16.71
CA LYS A 112 -4.10 10.74 -16.29
C LYS A 112 -5.33 10.89 -15.37
N TRP A 113 -6.18 9.86 -15.31
CA TRP A 113 -7.47 9.89 -14.62
C TRP A 113 -7.50 9.02 -13.36
N ASN A 114 -6.51 8.15 -13.16
CA ASN A 114 -6.49 7.18 -12.08
C ASN A 114 -5.15 7.24 -11.34
N VAL A 115 -5.24 7.09 -10.03
CA VAL A 115 -4.07 6.92 -9.17
C VAL A 115 -4.28 5.72 -8.28
N ASN A 116 -3.27 4.86 -8.27
CA ASN A 116 -3.23 3.64 -7.50
C ASN A 116 -2.47 3.92 -6.22
N ILE A 117 -3.12 3.62 -5.09
CA ILE A 117 -2.61 3.87 -3.74
C ILE A 117 -2.73 2.55 -2.99
N GLY A 118 -1.62 1.91 -2.64
CA GLY A 118 -1.65 0.63 -1.94
C GLY A 118 -2.32 -0.49 -2.75
N ALA A 119 -3.20 -1.27 -2.10
CA ALA A 119 -3.89 -2.40 -2.71
C ALA A 119 -5.16 -1.95 -3.46
N GLU A 120 -5.35 -2.42 -4.68
CA GLU A 120 -6.48 -2.05 -5.55
C GLU A 120 -7.64 -3.05 -5.47
N SER A 121 -7.38 -4.26 -5.01
CA SER A 121 -8.39 -5.31 -4.89
C SER A 121 -8.11 -6.25 -3.73
N PHE A 122 -9.18 -6.82 -3.20
CA PHE A 122 -9.15 -7.83 -2.14
C PHE A 122 -10.00 -9.03 -2.56
N PHE A 123 -9.36 -10.19 -2.72
CA PHE A 123 -10.03 -11.44 -3.07
C PHE A 123 -10.44 -12.17 -1.79
N PHE A 124 -11.68 -12.67 -1.76
CA PHE A 124 -12.20 -13.44 -0.65
C PHE A 124 -12.91 -14.70 -1.14
N GLN A 125 -13.25 -15.59 -0.20
CA GLN A 125 -13.90 -16.85 -0.52
C GLN A 125 -15.29 -16.62 -1.12
N GLU A 126 -15.63 -17.36 -2.19
CA GLU A 126 -16.95 -17.33 -2.81
C GLU A 126 -18.08 -17.57 -1.79
N GLY A 127 -19.16 -16.78 -1.93
CA GLY A 127 -20.32 -16.81 -1.04
C GLY A 127 -20.18 -15.92 0.20
N GLN A 128 -19.10 -15.15 0.34
CA GLN A 128 -18.91 -14.20 1.45
C GLN A 128 -19.14 -12.74 1.06
N ALA A 129 -19.61 -12.46 -0.16
CA ALA A 129 -19.83 -11.11 -0.68
C ALA A 129 -20.68 -10.22 0.24
N GLU A 130 -21.75 -10.75 0.83
CA GLU A 130 -22.65 -9.99 1.72
C GLU A 130 -21.94 -9.38 2.94
N LYS A 131 -20.81 -9.94 3.38
CA LYS A 131 -20.01 -9.39 4.49
C LYS A 131 -19.27 -8.10 4.10
N TYR A 132 -19.02 -7.92 2.81
CA TYR A 132 -18.17 -6.86 2.26
C TYR A 132 -18.96 -5.84 1.41
N GLU A 133 -20.28 -6.00 1.28
CA GLU A 133 -21.19 -5.13 0.50
C GLU A 133 -21.70 -3.91 1.31
N LYS A 134 -21.22 -3.70 2.55
CA LYS A 134 -21.67 -2.62 3.45
C LYS A 134 -20.63 -1.55 3.71
#